data_AF-A0A0B7AFM7-F1
#
_entry.id   AF-A0A0B7AFM7-F1
#
_cell.length_a   1.000
_cell.length_b   1.000
_cell.length_c   1.000
_cell.angle_alpha   90.00
_cell.angle_beta   90.00
_cell.angle_gamma   90.00
#
_symmetry.space_group_name_H-M   'P 1'
#
loop_
_entity.id
_entity.type
_entity.pdbx_description
1 polymer ?
#
loop_
_entity_poly.entity_id
_entity_poly.type
_entity_poly.pdbx_seq_one_letter_code
_entity_poly.pdbx_strand_id
1 'polypeptide(L)'
;TDTGIVWLLQIPKMWLHIACLMLFVASVSSQVVIAPSEQNCLLDSSAGCFYAREPQYMIVAPKKIRPNQVYQVFTSIFRMDYGQDYVAVYVTIVKGAIEYAGTVLRFDRPSSRIMQLQMPSNAPDGKYRLRVEGRIDENDSGNIWQNETDIDFNTKQASLFIQMSRPLYRQGQRVHFRIVPILPNMMPKYGSMIIYIDDPTGIPVRRWQGLQTNAGGLVSQSFDLSDQPNFGTWNIRVDAFGHIYKHPFQVEDFWEPRFDVNVSVPSYVMETPDATVMGVVLVKYVSECKKRTSQRR
;
A
#
# COMPACT_ATOMS: atom_id res chain seq x y z
N THR A 1 59.47 -28.22 -28.78
CA THR A 1 59.33 -29.57 -28.20
C THR A 1 58.15 -29.53 -27.28
N ASP A 2 57.16 -30.37 -27.59
CA ASP A 2 55.81 -30.42 -27.05
C ASP A 2 55.67 -30.31 -25.54
N THR A 3 54.54 -29.77 -25.09
CA THR A 3 53.63 -30.48 -24.18
C THR A 3 52.32 -29.69 -24.03
N GLY A 4 51.29 -30.12 -24.77
CA GLY A 4 49.90 -29.79 -24.49
C GLY A 4 49.35 -30.69 -23.37
N ILE A 5 48.55 -30.11 -22.49
CA ILE A 5 47.84 -30.82 -21.41
C ILE A 5 46.34 -30.77 -21.73
N VAL A 6 45.79 -31.95 -22.01
CA VAL A 6 44.35 -32.24 -22.14
C VAL A 6 43.92 -32.96 -20.86
N TRP A 7 42.85 -32.51 -20.22
CA TRP A 7 42.15 -33.29 -19.20
C TRP A 7 40.79 -33.75 -19.74
N LEU A 8 40.69 -35.07 -19.95
CA LEU A 8 39.43 -35.80 -20.00
C LEU A 8 38.96 -36.06 -18.57
N LEU A 9 37.68 -35.81 -18.29
CA LEU A 9 37.02 -36.27 -17.07
C LEU A 9 35.93 -37.29 -17.44
N GLN A 10 36.18 -38.49 -16.96
CA GLN A 10 35.40 -39.71 -17.11
C GLN A 10 34.51 -39.86 -15.86
N ILE A 11 33.21 -40.12 -16.06
CA ILE A 11 32.29 -40.51 -14.97
C ILE A 11 31.72 -41.90 -15.31
N PRO A 12 31.73 -42.87 -14.37
CA PRO A 12 31.51 -44.28 -14.67
C PRO A 12 30.03 -44.69 -14.72
N LYS A 13 29.83 -45.84 -15.38
CA LYS A 13 28.59 -46.63 -15.57
C LYS A 13 28.31 -47.56 -14.37
N MET A 14 27.07 -48.09 -14.37
CA MET A 14 26.54 -49.37 -13.85
C MET A 14 25.47 -49.17 -12.76
N TRP A 15 24.32 -49.84 -12.69
CA TRP A 15 23.72 -51.00 -13.40
C TRP A 15 22.19 -50.96 -13.08
N LEU A 16 21.27 -51.23 -14.02
CA LEU A 16 20.69 -52.53 -14.44
C LEU A 16 19.55 -53.06 -13.52
N HIS A 17 18.36 -53.25 -14.10
CA HIS A 17 17.29 -54.27 -13.89
C HIS A 17 15.95 -53.67 -14.39
N ILE A 18 15.54 -53.87 -15.64
CA ILE A 18 14.78 -55.00 -16.24
C ILE A 18 13.43 -55.29 -15.53
N ALA A 19 12.38 -54.80 -16.20
CA ALA A 19 11.04 -55.37 -16.44
C ALA A 19 10.27 -56.07 -15.29
N CYS A 20 9.15 -55.45 -14.90
CA CYS A 20 7.94 -56.19 -14.52
C CYS A 20 6.68 -55.49 -15.06
N LEU A 21 5.79 -56.32 -15.59
CA LEU A 21 4.54 -56.12 -16.33
C LEU A 21 3.57 -55.01 -15.83
N MET A 22 3.08 -54.24 -16.81
CA MET A 22 1.67 -53.91 -17.12
C MET A 22 0.61 -54.08 -16.03
N LEU A 23 0.09 -52.94 -15.54
CA LEU A 23 -1.34 -52.56 -15.50
C LEU A 23 -1.49 -51.32 -14.61
N PHE A 24 -1.57 -50.12 -15.19
CA PHE A 24 -2.03 -48.95 -14.45
C PHE A 24 -2.88 -48.04 -15.34
N VAL A 25 -4.08 -47.77 -14.82
CA VAL A 25 -5.15 -46.95 -15.39
C VAL A 25 -4.69 -45.49 -15.46
N ALA A 26 -4.93 -44.85 -16.60
CA ALA A 26 -4.63 -43.44 -16.82
C ALA A 26 -5.60 -42.54 -16.03
N SER A 27 -5.06 -41.60 -15.26
CA SER A 27 -5.69 -40.31 -15.00
C SER A 27 -4.61 -39.23 -14.92
N VAL A 28 -4.52 -38.43 -15.97
CA VAL A 28 -3.66 -37.24 -16.03
C VAL A 28 -4.54 -36.05 -15.66
N SER A 29 -4.24 -35.41 -14.54
CA SER A 29 -4.68 -34.05 -14.28
C SER A 29 -3.52 -33.12 -14.65
N SER A 30 -3.73 -32.27 -15.64
CA SER A 30 -2.85 -31.13 -15.93
C SER A 30 -3.73 -29.91 -16.04
N GLN A 31 -3.48 -28.97 -15.14
CA GLN A 31 -4.11 -27.66 -15.11
C GLN A 31 -3.59 -26.83 -16.28
N VAL A 32 -4.50 -26.21 -17.02
CA VAL A 32 -4.20 -25.17 -18.01
C VAL A 32 -4.77 -23.86 -17.50
N VAL A 33 -3.90 -22.86 -17.45
CA VAL A 33 -4.17 -21.43 -17.22
C VAL A 33 -5.02 -20.89 -18.37
N ILE A 34 -6.15 -20.24 -18.09
CA ILE A 34 -6.96 -19.53 -19.09
C ILE A 34 -7.05 -18.05 -18.71
N ALA A 35 -6.60 -17.21 -19.65
CA ALA A 35 -6.75 -15.76 -19.67
C ALA A 35 -8.23 -15.34 -19.86
N PRO A 36 -8.65 -14.11 -19.49
CA PRO A 36 -10.05 -13.73 -19.47
C PRO A 36 -10.55 -13.52 -20.89
N SER A 37 -11.59 -14.25 -21.30
CA SER A 37 -12.32 -13.98 -22.55
C SER A 37 -13.78 -13.68 -22.26
N GLU A 38 -14.23 -12.62 -22.94
CA GLU A 38 -15.51 -11.94 -22.89
C GLU A 38 -16.72 -12.87 -22.83
N GLN A 39 -17.57 -12.69 -21.82
CA GLN A 39 -18.81 -13.42 -21.69
C GLN A 39 -19.96 -12.64 -22.34
N ASN A 40 -19.96 -12.63 -23.69
CA ASN A 40 -21.19 -12.47 -24.45
C ASN A 40 -21.91 -13.82 -24.43
N CYS A 41 -23.13 -13.84 -23.92
CA CYS A 41 -23.95 -15.04 -23.76
C CYS A 41 -24.08 -15.84 -25.08
N LEU A 42 -23.61 -17.08 -25.09
CA LEU A 42 -23.93 -18.05 -26.14
C LEU A 42 -25.32 -18.64 -25.86
N LEU A 43 -26.19 -18.54 -26.87
CA LEU A 43 -27.53 -19.11 -26.90
C LEU A 43 -27.44 -20.64 -27.04
N ASP A 44 -27.89 -21.39 -26.02
CA ASP A 44 -28.27 -22.80 -26.15
C ASP A 44 -29.80 -22.87 -26.19
N SER A 45 -30.34 -23.41 -27.28
CA SER A 45 -31.78 -23.48 -27.57
C SER A 45 -32.51 -24.61 -26.84
N SER A 46 -31.86 -25.34 -25.93
CA SER A 46 -32.47 -26.47 -25.23
C SER A 46 -32.69 -26.27 -23.73
N ALA A 47 -32.05 -25.27 -23.13
CA ALA A 47 -32.30 -24.83 -21.76
C ALA A 47 -32.51 -23.32 -21.79
N GLY A 48 -33.77 -22.89 -21.65
CA GLY A 48 -34.11 -21.47 -21.65
C GLY A 48 -33.18 -20.70 -20.69
N CYS A 49 -32.68 -19.54 -21.12
CA CYS A 49 -31.90 -18.68 -20.26
C CYS A 49 -32.69 -18.41 -18.98
N PHE A 50 -32.13 -18.74 -17.82
CA PHE A 50 -32.64 -18.18 -16.58
C PHE A 50 -32.46 -16.67 -16.70
N TYR A 51 -33.53 -15.95 -17.02
CA TYR A 51 -33.56 -14.50 -16.92
C TYR A 51 -33.07 -14.18 -15.51
N ALA A 52 -31.89 -13.56 -15.40
CA ALA A 52 -31.42 -13.04 -14.14
C ALA A 52 -32.57 -12.22 -13.56
N ARG A 53 -33.01 -12.57 -12.34
CA ARG A 53 -34.06 -11.81 -11.68
C ARG A 53 -33.69 -10.34 -11.74
N GLU A 54 -34.65 -9.52 -12.14
CA GLU A 54 -34.41 -8.10 -12.27
C GLU A 54 -33.92 -7.54 -10.92
N PRO A 55 -32.86 -6.72 -10.91
CA PRO A 55 -32.24 -6.27 -9.67
C PRO A 55 -33.25 -5.45 -8.86
N GLN A 56 -33.52 -5.87 -7.62
CA GLN A 56 -34.45 -5.18 -6.73
C GLN A 56 -33.77 -4.01 -6.00
N TYR A 57 -32.49 -4.18 -5.65
CA TYR A 57 -31.68 -3.17 -4.98
C TYR A 57 -30.21 -3.27 -5.40
N MET A 58 -29.46 -2.19 -5.19
CA MET A 58 -28.02 -2.11 -5.34
C MET A 58 -27.44 -1.30 -4.20
N ILE A 59 -26.46 -1.88 -3.50
CA ILE A 59 -25.81 -1.26 -2.36
C ILE A 59 -24.31 -1.29 -2.63
N VAL A 60 -23.70 -0.11 -2.63
CA VAL A 60 -22.28 0.09 -2.91
C VAL A 60 -21.64 0.78 -1.72
N ALA A 61 -20.56 0.20 -1.22
CA ALA A 61 -19.87 0.69 -0.04
C ALA A 61 -18.34 0.55 -0.21
N PRO A 62 -17.54 1.43 0.42
CA PRO A 62 -16.09 1.28 0.41
C PRO A 62 -15.64 0.00 1.13
N LYS A 63 -14.67 -0.73 0.56
CA LYS A 63 -14.15 -1.96 1.18
C LYS A 63 -13.38 -1.72 2.50
N LYS A 64 -12.83 -0.51 2.70
CA LYS A 64 -11.97 -0.18 3.85
C LYS A 64 -12.65 0.77 4.82
N ILE A 65 -12.55 0.47 6.11
CA ILE A 65 -13.03 1.31 7.22
C ILE A 65 -11.89 1.67 8.19
N ARG A 66 -12.07 2.76 8.93
CA ARG A 66 -11.14 3.26 9.94
C ARG A 66 -11.89 3.73 11.18
N PRO A 67 -11.26 3.76 12.36
CA PRO A 67 -11.87 4.37 13.54
C PRO A 67 -12.14 5.86 13.32
N ASN A 68 -13.23 6.36 13.90
CA ASN A 68 -13.67 7.75 13.81
C ASN A 68 -13.91 8.27 12.37
N GLN A 69 -14.10 7.37 11.40
CA GLN A 69 -14.42 7.72 10.02
C GLN A 69 -15.95 7.67 9.80
N VAL A 70 -16.49 8.69 9.12
CA VAL A 70 -17.86 8.63 8.56
C VAL A 70 -17.82 7.65 7.38
N TYR A 71 -18.56 6.56 7.49
CA TYR A 71 -18.69 5.56 6.45
C TYR A 71 -19.98 5.83 5.65
N GLN A 72 -19.82 5.99 4.34
CA GLN A 72 -20.90 6.35 3.43
C GLN A 72 -21.23 5.17 2.53
N VAL A 73 -22.50 4.78 2.52
CA VAL A 73 -23.03 3.68 1.72
C VAL A 73 -24.04 4.25 0.73
N PHE A 74 -23.84 3.97 -0.54
CA PHE A 74 -24.78 4.33 -1.59
C PHE A 74 -25.79 3.20 -1.74
N THR A 75 -27.05 3.50 -1.41
CA THR A 75 -28.15 2.54 -1.42
C THR A 75 -29.16 2.96 -2.46
N SER A 76 -29.45 2.08 -3.42
CA SER A 76 -30.44 2.27 -4.46
C SER A 76 -31.47 1.17 -4.42
N ILE A 77 -32.74 1.53 -4.23
CA ILE A 77 -33.87 0.62 -4.33
C ILE A 77 -34.53 0.86 -5.69
N PHE A 78 -34.57 -0.17 -6.53
CA PHE A 78 -35.13 -0.09 -7.88
C PHE A 78 -36.60 -0.50 -7.92
N ARG A 79 -37.00 -1.46 -7.08
CA ARG A 79 -38.37 -2.00 -7.02
C ARG A 79 -38.78 -2.29 -5.59
N MET A 80 -40.07 -2.14 -5.34
CA MET A 80 -40.69 -2.33 -4.03
C MET A 80 -41.96 -3.16 -4.16
N ASP A 81 -41.82 -4.36 -4.72
CA ASP A 81 -42.94 -5.26 -5.00
C ASP A 81 -43.24 -6.15 -3.76
N TYR A 82 -43.32 -5.52 -2.58
CA TYR A 82 -43.45 -6.22 -1.30
C TYR A 82 -44.82 -6.04 -0.62
N GLY A 83 -45.77 -5.39 -1.32
CA GLY A 83 -47.16 -5.22 -0.86
C GLY A 83 -47.36 -4.21 0.27
N GLN A 84 -46.36 -3.37 0.55
CA GLN A 84 -46.33 -2.42 1.67
C GLN A 84 -45.78 -1.07 1.21
N ASP A 85 -46.13 0.00 1.94
CA ASP A 85 -45.88 1.39 1.53
C ASP A 85 -44.41 1.81 1.66
N TYR A 86 -43.57 0.99 2.30
CA TYR A 86 -42.16 1.31 2.50
C TYR A 86 -41.28 0.08 2.72
N VAL A 87 -39.97 0.29 2.55
CA VAL A 87 -38.91 -0.63 2.94
C VAL A 87 -37.93 0.12 3.83
N ALA A 88 -37.68 -0.39 5.03
CA ALA A 88 -36.62 0.08 5.91
C ALA A 88 -35.32 -0.67 5.58
N VAL A 89 -34.29 0.06 5.19
CA VAL A 89 -32.95 -0.50 4.94
C VAL A 89 -32.09 -0.26 6.17
N TYR A 90 -31.55 -1.33 6.74
CA TYR A 90 -30.59 -1.30 7.83
C TYR A 90 -29.20 -1.58 7.27
N VAL A 91 -28.25 -0.70 7.55
CA VAL A 91 -26.84 -0.88 7.19
C VAL A 91 -26.05 -0.88 8.49
N THR A 92 -25.43 -2.01 8.84
CA THR A 92 -24.69 -2.18 10.09
C THR A 92 -23.30 -2.73 9.84
N ILE A 93 -22.33 -2.25 10.61
CA ILE A 93 -20.96 -2.78 10.67
C ILE A 93 -20.85 -3.59 11.95
N VAL A 94 -20.58 -4.88 11.78
CA VAL A 94 -20.52 -5.85 12.87
C VAL A 94 -19.14 -6.49 12.96
N LYS A 95 -18.74 -6.86 14.17
CA LYS A 95 -17.59 -7.73 14.44
C LYS A 95 -18.05 -8.84 15.37
N GLY A 96 -18.10 -10.06 14.85
CA GLY A 96 -18.76 -11.18 15.55
C GLY A 96 -20.26 -10.92 15.70
N ALA A 97 -20.72 -10.80 16.94
CA ALA A 97 -22.12 -10.50 17.29
C ALA A 97 -22.34 -9.05 17.75
N ILE A 98 -21.28 -8.23 17.81
CA ILE A 98 -21.35 -6.85 18.30
C ILE A 98 -21.48 -5.91 17.11
N GLU A 99 -22.47 -5.03 17.18
CA GLU A 99 -22.63 -3.91 16.25
C GLU A 99 -21.78 -2.72 16.71
N TYR A 100 -20.98 -2.17 15.79
CA TYR A 100 -20.10 -1.03 16.07
C TYR A 100 -20.63 0.28 15.49
N ALA A 101 -21.32 0.20 14.36
CA ALA A 101 -21.92 1.35 13.71
C ALA A 101 -23.13 0.88 12.90
N GLY A 102 -24.19 1.67 12.90
CA GLY A 102 -25.41 1.32 12.19
C GLY A 102 -26.18 2.56 11.79
N THR A 103 -27.00 2.41 10.75
CA THR A 103 -27.96 3.43 10.34
C THR A 103 -29.14 2.75 9.65
N VAL A 104 -30.31 3.35 9.79
CA VAL A 104 -31.55 2.88 9.17
C VAL A 104 -32.16 3.99 8.35
N LEU A 105 -32.68 3.66 7.17
CA LEU A 105 -33.38 4.61 6.33
C LEU A 105 -34.62 3.99 5.69
N ARG A 106 -35.74 4.69 5.82
CA ARG A 106 -37.02 4.34 5.19
C ARG A 106 -37.06 4.85 3.75
N PHE A 107 -37.36 3.94 2.83
CA PHE A 107 -37.66 4.21 1.43
C PHE A 107 -39.17 4.06 1.23
N ASP A 108 -39.83 5.18 0.92
CA ASP A 108 -41.25 5.31 0.57
C ASP A 108 -41.53 5.07 -0.92
N ARG A 109 -40.46 5.08 -1.72
CA ARG A 109 -40.49 4.89 -3.18
C ARG A 109 -39.11 4.47 -3.68
N PRO A 110 -39.04 3.81 -4.85
CA PRO A 110 -37.77 3.53 -5.52
C PRO A 110 -36.94 4.81 -5.67
N SER A 111 -35.78 4.83 -5.02
CA SER A 111 -34.88 5.98 -5.02
C SER A 111 -33.48 5.56 -4.60
N SER A 112 -32.50 6.41 -4.91
CA SER A 112 -31.12 6.24 -4.45
C SER A 112 -30.79 7.28 -3.39
N ARG A 113 -30.18 6.84 -2.29
CA ARG A 113 -29.80 7.70 -1.15
C ARG A 113 -28.43 7.30 -0.62
N ILE A 114 -27.71 8.28 -0.06
CA ILE A 114 -26.47 8.03 0.66
C ILE A 114 -26.81 7.88 2.14
N MET A 115 -26.49 6.72 2.69
CA MET A 115 -26.61 6.42 4.11
C MET A 115 -25.27 6.63 4.78
N GLN A 116 -25.27 7.27 5.96
CA GLN A 116 -24.04 7.57 6.70
C GLN A 116 -24.09 6.93 8.07
N LEU A 117 -23.00 6.30 8.47
CA LEU A 117 -22.79 5.75 9.80
C LEU A 117 -21.40 6.14 10.31
N GLN A 118 -21.30 6.42 11.61
CA GLN A 118 -20.07 6.87 12.24
C GLN A 118 -19.36 5.69 12.91
N MET A 119 -18.13 5.38 12.48
CA MET A 119 -17.31 4.40 13.19
C MET A 119 -16.84 4.97 14.53
N PRO A 120 -16.92 4.19 15.63
CA PRO A 120 -16.44 4.64 16.92
C PRO A 120 -14.92 4.81 16.92
N SER A 121 -14.41 5.71 17.78
CA SER A 121 -12.98 6.01 17.87
C SER A 121 -12.17 4.89 18.53
N ASN A 122 -12.80 4.09 19.40
CA ASN A 122 -12.24 2.96 20.13
C ASN A 122 -12.47 1.61 19.44
N ALA A 123 -12.73 1.60 18.13
CA ALA A 123 -12.91 0.37 17.35
C ALA A 123 -11.64 -0.51 17.44
N PRO A 124 -11.72 -1.73 17.99
CA PRO A 124 -10.57 -2.63 18.11
C PRO A 124 -10.22 -3.28 16.77
N ASP A 125 -8.95 -3.60 16.59
CA ASP A 125 -8.49 -4.33 15.39
C ASP A 125 -9.17 -5.70 15.26
N GLY A 126 -9.45 -6.13 14.02
CA GLY A 126 -10.08 -7.42 13.73
C GLY A 126 -10.90 -7.46 12.46
N LYS A 127 -11.64 -8.56 12.27
CA LYS A 127 -12.48 -8.80 11.09
C LYS A 127 -13.86 -8.18 11.28
N TYR A 128 -14.20 -7.24 10.40
CA TYR A 128 -15.50 -6.59 10.35
C TYR A 128 -16.28 -7.06 9.14
N ARG A 129 -17.60 -7.04 9.28
CA ARG A 129 -18.54 -7.34 8.19
C ARG A 129 -19.55 -6.22 8.07
N LEU A 130 -19.84 -5.83 6.84
CA LEU A 130 -20.96 -4.96 6.50
C LEU A 130 -22.19 -5.84 6.29
N ARG A 131 -23.17 -5.70 7.16
CA ARG A 131 -24.46 -6.38 7.09
C ARG A 131 -25.50 -5.40 6.61
N VAL A 132 -26.27 -5.79 5.60
CA VAL A 132 -27.32 -4.97 5.03
C VAL A 132 -28.61 -5.76 4.95
N GLU A 133 -29.68 -5.19 5.47
CA GLU A 133 -30.97 -5.85 5.64
C GLU A 133 -32.10 -4.94 5.17
N GLY A 134 -33.03 -5.50 4.38
CA GLY A 134 -34.29 -4.85 4.04
C GLY A 134 -35.42 -5.45 4.87
N ARG A 135 -36.18 -4.61 5.57
CA ARG A 135 -37.33 -4.99 6.39
C ARG A 135 -38.56 -4.18 5.99
N ILE A 136 -39.74 -4.78 6.15
CA ILE A 136 -41.02 -4.13 5.81
C ILE A 136 -41.68 -3.53 7.05
N ASP A 137 -41.53 -4.18 8.20
CA ASP A 137 -42.06 -3.74 9.49
C ASP A 137 -40.90 -3.63 10.48
N GLU A 138 -40.97 -2.64 11.39
CA GLU A 138 -40.00 -2.49 12.47
C GLU A 138 -40.23 -3.54 13.57
N ASN A 139 -41.47 -4.04 13.68
CA ASN A 139 -41.89 -4.98 14.72
C ASN A 139 -41.88 -6.46 14.28
N ASP A 140 -41.78 -6.74 12.98
CA ASP A 140 -41.73 -8.09 12.45
C ASP A 140 -40.28 -8.58 12.34
N SER A 141 -40.03 -9.83 12.72
CA SER A 141 -38.67 -10.40 12.79
C SER A 141 -38.11 -10.86 11.44
N GLY A 142 -38.83 -10.59 10.34
CA GLY A 142 -38.51 -11.06 9.00
C GLY A 142 -37.68 -10.07 8.18
N ASN A 143 -36.51 -10.51 7.72
CA ASN A 143 -35.74 -9.79 6.69
C ASN A 143 -36.25 -10.23 5.30
N ILE A 144 -36.61 -9.27 4.44
CA ILE A 144 -36.97 -9.53 3.03
C ILE A 144 -35.74 -10.04 2.27
N TRP A 145 -34.63 -9.36 2.51
CA TRP A 145 -33.33 -9.67 1.95
C TRP A 145 -32.27 -9.27 2.97
N GLN A 146 -31.19 -10.02 2.98
CA GLN A 146 -30.04 -9.81 3.84
C GLN A 146 -28.79 -10.19 3.06
N ASN A 147 -27.77 -9.37 3.16
CA ASN A 147 -26.46 -9.66 2.63
C ASN A 147 -25.38 -9.24 3.62
N GLU A 148 -24.27 -9.97 3.63
CA GLU A 148 -23.14 -9.70 4.52
C GLU A 148 -21.84 -9.80 3.73
N THR A 149 -20.99 -8.79 3.86
CA THR A 149 -19.73 -8.69 3.11
C THR A 149 -18.58 -8.36 4.03
N ASP A 150 -17.43 -9.00 3.84
CA ASP A 150 -16.22 -8.71 4.60
C ASP A 150 -15.65 -7.34 4.22
N ILE A 151 -15.33 -6.53 5.23
CA ILE A 151 -14.71 -5.21 5.06
C ILE A 151 -13.40 -5.14 5.84
N ASP A 152 -12.42 -4.49 5.22
CA ASP A 152 -11.06 -4.37 5.74
C ASP A 152 -11.00 -3.23 6.78
N PHE A 153 -10.59 -3.54 8.01
CA PHE A 153 -10.35 -2.53 9.03
C PHE A 153 -8.90 -2.08 9.03
N ASN A 154 -8.69 -0.76 9.03
CA ASN A 154 -7.37 -0.15 9.14
C ASN A 154 -7.32 0.72 10.40
N THR A 155 -6.47 0.30 11.35
CA THR A 155 -6.22 1.03 12.60
C THR A 155 -5.60 2.42 12.36
N LYS A 156 -4.89 2.58 11.23
CA LYS A 156 -4.18 3.80 10.88
C LYS A 156 -5.14 4.91 10.43
N GLN A 157 -5.41 5.84 11.34
CA GLN A 157 -6.25 7.01 11.08
C GLN A 157 -5.59 8.07 10.19
N ALA A 158 -4.26 8.18 10.22
CA ALA A 158 -3.49 9.17 9.45
C ALA A 158 -2.17 8.56 8.98
N SER A 159 -1.66 9.01 7.84
CA SER A 159 -0.32 8.70 7.37
C SER A 159 0.65 9.81 7.70
N LEU A 160 1.93 9.48 7.83
CA LEU A 160 2.98 10.44 8.18
C LEU A 160 4.14 10.26 7.20
N PHE A 161 4.52 11.36 6.58
CA PHE A 161 5.64 11.41 5.63
C PHE A 161 6.80 12.18 6.24
N ILE A 162 8.00 11.62 6.16
CA ILE A 162 9.24 12.26 6.59
C ILE A 162 9.99 12.65 5.32
N GLN A 163 10.37 13.91 5.21
CA GLN A 163 11.11 14.43 4.08
C GLN A 163 12.41 15.06 4.58
N MET A 164 13.50 14.67 3.93
CA MET A 164 14.85 15.12 4.23
C MET A 164 15.30 16.13 3.18
N SER A 165 16.21 17.04 3.56
CA SER A 165 16.88 17.90 2.58
C SER A 165 17.82 17.13 1.65
N ARG A 166 18.49 16.10 2.19
CA ARG A 166 19.44 15.23 1.51
C ARG A 166 19.33 13.81 2.07
N PRO A 167 19.60 12.76 1.27
CA PRO A 167 19.63 11.38 1.75
C PRO A 167 20.98 10.99 2.39
N LEU A 168 22.05 11.73 2.10
CA LEU A 168 23.43 11.48 2.53
C LEU A 168 24.02 12.74 3.18
N TYR A 169 24.66 12.58 4.33
CA TYR A 169 25.31 13.66 5.09
C TYR A 169 26.74 13.28 5.48
N ARG A 170 27.60 14.29 5.63
CA ARG A 170 28.95 14.12 6.21
C ARG A 170 28.98 14.67 7.65
N GLN A 171 30.06 14.37 8.37
CA GLN A 171 30.32 14.92 9.71
C GLN A 171 30.20 16.46 9.75
N GLY A 172 29.73 16.97 10.88
CA GLY A 172 29.50 18.41 11.11
C GLY A 172 28.37 19.04 10.28
N GLN A 173 27.67 18.28 9.41
CA GLN A 173 26.52 18.82 8.68
C GLN A 173 25.25 18.85 9.52
N ARG A 174 24.41 19.86 9.23
CA ARG A 174 23.07 19.97 9.78
C ARG A 174 22.08 19.15 8.95
N VAL A 175 21.46 18.16 9.59
CA VAL A 175 20.37 17.36 9.04
C VAL A 175 19.08 18.16 9.16
N HIS A 176 18.50 18.52 8.02
CA HIS A 176 17.19 19.17 7.96
C HIS A 176 16.12 18.19 7.52
N PHE A 177 15.01 18.17 8.25
CA PHE A 177 13.87 17.32 7.92
C PHE A 177 12.55 17.97 8.29
N ARG A 178 11.50 17.54 7.61
CA ARG A 178 10.12 17.89 7.92
C ARG A 178 9.23 16.67 7.96
N ILE A 179 8.23 16.73 8.83
CA ILE A 179 7.25 15.70 9.05
C ILE A 179 5.89 16.24 8.65
N VAL A 180 5.20 15.51 7.78
CA VAL A 180 3.92 15.88 7.22
C VAL A 180 2.90 14.79 7.54
N PRO A 181 2.12 14.94 8.62
CA PRO A 181 1.00 14.07 8.93
C PRO A 181 -0.24 14.43 8.10
N ILE A 182 -0.83 13.44 7.42
CA ILE A 182 -1.89 13.61 6.43
C ILE A 182 -3.02 12.62 6.70
N LEU A 183 -4.26 13.10 6.68
CA LEU A 183 -5.49 12.32 6.74
C LEU A 183 -5.79 11.64 5.38
N PRO A 184 -6.68 10.63 5.33
CA PRO A 184 -7.05 9.98 4.08
C PRO A 184 -7.65 10.92 3.00
N ASN A 185 -8.19 12.05 3.42
CA ASN A 185 -8.72 13.11 2.54
C ASN A 185 -7.65 14.12 2.10
N MET A 186 -6.36 13.80 2.26
CA MET A 186 -5.20 14.64 1.93
C MET A 186 -5.10 15.94 2.74
N MET A 187 -5.93 16.13 3.76
CA MET A 187 -5.81 17.27 4.68
C MET A 187 -4.74 17.01 5.74
N PRO A 188 -4.10 18.06 6.29
CA PRO A 188 -3.15 17.88 7.39
C PRO A 188 -3.83 17.31 8.63
N LYS A 189 -3.15 16.38 9.31
CA LYS A 189 -3.56 15.88 10.62
C LYS A 189 -2.83 16.65 11.71
N TYR A 190 -3.58 17.44 12.47
CA TYR A 190 -3.05 18.12 13.65
C TYR A 190 -2.90 17.16 14.83
N GLY A 191 -1.82 17.31 15.59
CA GLY A 191 -1.58 16.57 16.83
C GLY A 191 -0.11 16.56 17.27
N SER A 192 0.12 16.04 18.47
CA SER A 192 1.45 15.91 19.06
C SER A 192 2.18 14.68 18.55
N MET A 193 3.49 14.80 18.40
CA MET A 193 4.38 13.69 18.09
C MET A 193 5.67 13.74 18.91
N ILE A 194 6.32 12.59 19.01
CA ILE A 194 7.66 12.46 19.59
C ILE A 194 8.61 12.04 18.48
N ILE A 195 9.72 12.76 18.34
CA ILE A 195 10.72 12.51 17.30
C ILE A 195 12.01 12.05 17.97
N TYR A 196 12.64 11.03 17.38
CA TYR A 196 13.93 10.50 17.77
C TYR A 196 14.86 10.49 16.54
N ILE A 197 16.13 10.82 16.77
CA ILE A 197 17.23 10.50 15.86
C ILE A 197 17.95 9.32 16.47
N ASP A 198 17.80 8.15 15.84
CA ASP A 198 18.52 6.94 16.22
C ASP A 198 19.81 6.86 15.38
N ASP A 199 20.93 6.60 16.05
CA ASP A 199 22.22 6.34 15.40
C ASP A 199 22.23 4.95 14.73
N PRO A 200 23.33 4.56 14.04
CA PRO A 200 23.45 3.24 13.41
C PRO A 200 23.38 2.07 14.40
N THR A 201 23.66 2.30 15.68
CA THR A 201 23.54 1.28 16.74
C THR A 201 22.11 1.15 17.27
N GLY A 202 21.19 2.03 16.84
CA GLY A 202 19.79 2.06 17.26
C GLY A 202 19.56 2.87 18.53
N ILE A 203 20.56 3.60 19.03
CA ILE A 203 20.48 4.42 20.23
C ILE A 203 19.98 5.82 19.85
N PRO A 204 18.93 6.35 20.53
CA PRO A 204 18.44 7.69 20.27
C PRO A 204 19.42 8.74 20.80
N VAL A 205 20.07 9.48 19.90
CA VAL A 205 21.01 10.56 20.27
C VAL A 205 20.32 11.91 20.47
N ARG A 206 19.15 12.10 19.84
CA ARG A 206 18.34 13.31 19.97
C ARG A 206 16.87 12.95 20.07
N ARG A 207 16.16 13.65 20.96
CA ARG A 207 14.72 13.50 21.16
C ARG A 207 14.03 14.85 21.26
N TRP A 208 12.89 14.98 20.60
CA TRP A 208 11.95 16.08 20.81
C TRP A 208 10.61 15.52 21.28
N GLN A 209 10.09 16.04 22.38
CA GLN A 209 8.83 15.62 22.98
C GLN A 209 7.76 16.70 22.80
N GLY A 210 6.50 16.29 22.67
CA GLY A 210 5.35 17.20 22.65
C GLY A 210 5.33 18.17 21.47
N LEU A 211 5.97 17.82 20.35
CA LEU A 211 5.96 18.68 19.16
C LEU A 211 4.59 18.65 18.51
N GLN A 212 4.01 19.83 18.32
CA GLN A 212 2.75 20.02 17.63
C GLN A 212 3.02 20.46 16.19
N THR A 213 2.15 20.03 15.28
CA THR A 213 2.10 20.57 13.91
C THR A 213 1.84 22.08 13.93
N ASN A 214 2.51 22.83 13.06
CA ASN A 214 2.26 24.26 12.86
C ASN A 214 0.90 24.50 12.14
N ALA A 215 0.57 25.76 11.84
CA ALA A 215 -0.66 26.12 11.12
C ALA A 215 -0.80 25.42 9.75
N GLY A 216 0.33 25.20 9.07
CA GLY A 216 0.40 24.45 7.80
C GLY A 216 0.34 22.93 7.96
N GLY A 217 0.17 22.41 9.18
CA GLY A 217 0.01 20.99 9.44
C GLY A 217 1.30 20.18 9.37
N LEU A 218 2.46 20.81 9.48
CA LEU A 218 3.76 20.14 9.42
C LEU A 218 4.65 20.50 10.61
N VAL A 219 5.70 19.71 10.81
CA VAL A 219 6.76 19.97 11.80
C VAL A 219 8.09 20.01 11.07
N SER A 220 8.87 21.06 11.26
CA SER A 220 10.23 21.17 10.72
C SER A 220 11.24 21.14 11.87
N GLN A 221 12.28 20.34 11.73
CA GLN A 221 13.34 20.21 12.72
C GLN A 221 14.70 20.09 12.06
N SER A 222 15.73 20.36 12.85
CA SER A 222 17.11 20.21 12.44
C SER A 222 17.96 19.59 13.54
N PHE A 223 18.96 18.82 13.15
CA PHE A 223 19.92 18.17 14.04
C PHE A 223 21.34 18.35 13.51
N ASP A 224 22.26 18.78 14.37
CA ASP A 224 23.66 18.95 14.01
C ASP A 224 24.41 17.65 14.26
N LEU A 225 25.03 17.09 13.21
CA LEU A 225 25.91 15.92 13.34
C LEU A 225 27.20 16.32 14.06
N SER A 226 27.71 15.40 14.89
CA SER A 226 29.03 15.52 15.51
C SER A 226 30.15 15.61 14.46
N ASP A 227 31.31 16.15 14.83
CA ASP A 227 32.53 16.11 14.03
C ASP A 227 33.07 14.68 13.87
N GLN A 228 32.73 13.79 14.82
CA GLN A 228 33.01 12.36 14.78
C GLN A 228 31.70 11.58 15.01
N PRO A 229 30.83 11.45 14.00
CA PRO A 229 29.61 10.68 14.11
C PRO A 229 29.89 9.18 13.90
N ASN A 230 28.99 8.34 14.41
CA ASN A 230 28.96 6.93 13.99
C ASN A 230 28.56 6.88 12.50
N PHE A 231 29.44 6.40 11.64
CA PHE A 231 29.14 6.26 10.21
C PHE A 231 28.17 5.09 9.96
N GLY A 232 27.36 5.21 8.90
CA GLY A 232 26.38 4.22 8.49
C GLY A 232 24.95 4.77 8.42
N THR A 233 23.97 3.89 8.59
CA THR A 233 22.55 4.21 8.42
C THR A 233 21.91 4.70 9.70
N TRP A 234 21.57 5.97 9.72
CA TRP A 234 20.82 6.61 10.79
C TRP A 234 19.32 6.54 10.51
N ASN A 235 18.47 6.69 11.53
CA ASN A 235 17.03 6.66 11.37
C ASN A 235 16.35 7.83 12.09
N ILE A 236 15.45 8.50 11.39
CA ILE A 236 14.45 9.37 12.03
C ILE A 236 13.28 8.50 12.41
N ARG A 237 13.02 8.36 13.70
CA ARG A 237 11.88 7.62 14.24
C ARG A 237 10.86 8.58 14.83
N VAL A 238 9.61 8.48 14.40
CA VAL A 238 8.51 9.35 14.85
C VAL A 238 7.42 8.49 15.46
N ASP A 239 7.07 8.76 16.71
CA ASP A 239 5.92 8.20 17.40
C ASP A 239 4.77 9.22 17.32
N ALA A 240 3.72 8.86 16.57
CA ALA A 240 2.56 9.70 16.35
C ALA A 240 1.32 8.86 16.06
N PHE A 241 0.17 9.29 16.59
CA PHE A 241 -1.14 8.70 16.31
C PHE A 241 -1.21 7.18 16.57
N GLY A 242 -0.50 6.69 17.60
CA GLY A 242 -0.47 5.27 17.96
C GLY A 242 0.39 4.40 17.03
N HIS A 243 1.19 5.01 16.15
CA HIS A 243 2.06 4.32 15.21
C HIS A 243 3.48 4.89 15.23
N ILE A 244 4.44 4.01 14.95
CA ILE A 244 5.86 4.36 14.83
C ILE A 244 6.23 4.38 13.35
N TYR A 245 6.81 5.50 12.92
CA TYR A 245 7.30 5.73 11.55
C TYR A 245 8.82 5.81 11.58
N LYS A 246 9.49 5.22 10.59
CA LYS A 246 10.95 5.28 10.45
C LYS A 246 11.34 5.76 9.06
N HIS A 247 12.35 6.61 8.98
CA HIS A 247 12.94 7.05 7.73
C HIS A 247 14.48 7.03 7.82
N PRO A 248 15.15 6.18 7.01
CA PRO A 248 16.60 6.06 7.05
C PRO A 248 17.30 7.20 6.31
N PHE A 249 18.50 7.55 6.75
CA PHE A 249 19.44 8.40 6.01
C PHE A 249 20.87 7.94 6.26
N GLN A 250 21.77 8.18 5.31
CA GLN A 250 23.17 7.75 5.42
C GLN A 250 24.06 8.87 5.97
N VAL A 251 25.00 8.50 6.81
CA VAL A 251 26.10 9.36 7.27
C VAL A 251 27.40 8.68 6.92
N GLU A 252 28.15 9.28 6.00
CA GLU A 252 29.41 8.75 5.50
C GLU A 252 30.43 9.88 5.39
N ASP A 253 31.71 9.53 5.43
CA ASP A 253 32.76 10.49 5.12
C ASP A 253 32.91 10.59 3.59
N PHE A 254 32.48 11.72 3.03
CA PHE A 254 32.57 11.98 1.60
C PHE A 254 32.99 13.42 1.31
N TRP A 255 33.64 13.58 0.16
CA TRP A 255 34.07 14.86 -0.39
C TRP A 255 33.15 15.30 -1.54
N GLU A 256 33.06 16.61 -1.76
CA GLU A 256 32.20 17.17 -2.82
C GLU A 256 32.78 16.88 -4.22
N PRO A 257 32.05 16.16 -5.10
CA PRO A 257 32.54 15.82 -6.42
C PRO A 257 32.92 17.07 -7.22
N ARG A 258 34.12 17.08 -7.80
CA ARG A 258 34.63 18.19 -8.64
C ARG A 258 34.10 18.10 -10.07
N PHE A 259 33.74 16.89 -10.49
CA PHE A 259 33.18 16.58 -11.79
C PHE A 259 32.14 15.47 -11.65
N ASP A 260 31.19 15.46 -12.58
CA ASP A 260 30.16 14.45 -12.73
C ASP A 260 30.36 13.75 -14.09
N VAL A 261 30.36 12.42 -14.09
CA VAL A 261 30.56 11.61 -15.29
C VAL A 261 29.26 10.92 -15.63
N ASN A 262 28.66 11.32 -16.75
CA ASN A 262 27.46 10.69 -17.27
C ASN A 262 27.84 9.71 -18.39
N VAL A 263 27.55 8.42 -18.18
CA VAL A 263 27.77 7.36 -19.17
C VAL A 263 26.42 6.97 -19.75
N SER A 264 26.22 7.23 -21.04
CA SER A 264 25.01 6.85 -21.76
C SER A 264 25.30 5.66 -22.66
N VAL A 265 24.63 4.53 -22.37
CA VAL A 265 24.69 3.29 -23.15
C VAL A 265 23.25 2.80 -23.42
N PRO A 266 23.02 2.01 -24.49
CA PRO A 266 21.74 1.36 -24.72
C PRO A 266 21.33 0.49 -23.53
N SER A 267 20.06 0.55 -23.13
CA SER A 267 19.53 -0.24 -22.01
C SER A 267 19.38 -1.74 -22.30
N TYR A 268 19.36 -2.11 -23.59
CA TYR A 268 19.25 -3.48 -24.06
C TYR A 268 20.10 -3.65 -25.30
N VAL A 269 20.72 -4.82 -25.42
CA VAL A 269 21.51 -5.23 -26.58
C VAL A 269 21.15 -6.66 -26.90
N MET A 270 21.07 -6.98 -28.20
CA MET A 270 20.77 -8.33 -28.65
C MET A 270 22.03 -9.19 -28.53
N GLU A 271 21.89 -10.40 -28.00
CA GLU A 271 22.99 -11.34 -27.80
C GLU A 271 23.32 -12.04 -29.13
N THR A 272 24.01 -11.31 -30.01
CA THR A 272 24.56 -11.83 -31.27
C THR A 272 26.07 -11.94 -31.18
N PRO A 273 26.74 -12.88 -31.89
CA PRO A 273 28.19 -13.05 -31.85
C PRO A 273 28.99 -11.76 -32.13
N ASP A 274 28.41 -10.84 -32.92
CA ASP A 274 29.03 -9.56 -33.32
C ASP A 274 28.45 -8.35 -32.56
N ALA A 275 27.73 -8.57 -31.45
CA ALA A 275 27.12 -7.47 -30.69
C ALA A 275 28.17 -6.55 -30.09
N THR A 276 28.18 -5.28 -30.50
CA THR A 276 29.05 -4.24 -29.95
C THR A 276 28.22 -3.20 -29.20
N VAL A 277 28.61 -2.90 -27.97
CA VAL A 277 27.96 -1.86 -27.15
C VAL A 277 28.71 -0.55 -27.31
N MET A 278 28.09 0.40 -28.00
CA MET A 278 28.61 1.76 -28.09
C MET A 278 27.97 2.63 -27.01
N GLY A 279 28.74 3.54 -26.43
CA GLY A 279 28.27 4.49 -25.42
C GLY A 279 28.96 5.83 -25.55
N VAL A 280 28.32 6.86 -25.01
CA VAL A 280 28.87 8.22 -24.93
C VAL A 280 29.19 8.52 -23.48
N VAL A 281 30.45 8.91 -23.23
CA VAL A 281 30.91 9.37 -21.92
C VAL A 281 31.00 10.89 -21.96
N LEU A 282 30.25 11.56 -21.08
CA LEU A 282 30.24 13.00 -20.95
C LEU A 282 30.65 13.41 -19.54
N VAL A 283 31.64 14.30 -19.45
CA VAL A 283 32.15 14.81 -18.17
C VAL A 283 31.68 16.26 -18.00
N LYS A 284 30.99 16.54 -16.90
CA LYS A 284 30.58 17.90 -16.49
C LYS A 284 31.40 18.33 -15.29
N TYR A 285 32.09 19.46 -15.39
CA TYR A 285 32.81 20.04 -14.26
C TYR A 285 31.88 20.93 -13.45
N VAL A 286 31.98 20.86 -12.12
CA VAL A 286 31.28 21.78 -11.22
C VAL A 286 31.98 23.13 -11.34
N SER A 287 31.34 24.11 -12.00
CA SER A 287 31.92 25.45 -12.12
C SER A 287 32.09 26.09 -10.75
N GLU A 288 33.32 26.25 -10.27
CA GLU A 288 33.62 27.02 -9.07
C GLU A 288 33.15 28.47 -9.26
N CYS A 289 32.09 28.85 -8.56
CA CYS A 289 31.68 30.25 -8.50
C CYS A 289 32.78 31.04 -7.78
N LYS A 290 33.42 31.94 -8.52
CA LYS A 290 34.53 32.82 -8.13
C LYS A 290 34.20 33.54 -6.81
N LYS A 291 34.87 33.18 -5.69
CA LYS A 291 34.80 33.98 -4.46
C LYS A 291 35.34 35.38 -4.78
N ARG A 292 34.44 36.38 -4.80
CA ARG A 292 34.81 37.81 -4.85
C ARG A 292 35.51 38.16 -3.54
N THR A 293 36.83 38.07 -3.51
CA THR A 293 37.63 38.71 -2.46
C THR A 293 37.76 40.18 -2.82
N SER A 294 36.91 41.02 -2.21
CA SER A 294 37.11 42.47 -2.17
C SER A 294 38.25 42.77 -1.19
N GLN A 295 39.47 42.81 -1.69
CA GLN A 295 40.59 43.36 -0.94
C GLN A 295 40.56 44.89 -1.12
N ARG A 296 40.00 45.61 -0.13
CA ARG A 296 40.18 47.05 -0.03
C ARG A 296 41.61 47.30 0.48
N ARG A 297 42.43 47.95 -0.35
CA ARG A 297 43.57 48.73 0.12
C ARG A 297 43.08 50.02 0.74
#